data_AF-A0A6N3B8F5-F1
#
_entry.id   AF-A0A6N3B8F5-F1
#
_cell.length_a   1.000
_cell.length_b   1.000
_cell.length_c   1.000
_cell.angle_alpha   90.00
_cell.angle_beta   90.00
_cell.angle_gamma   90.00
#
_symmetry.space_group_name_H-M   'P 1'
#
loop_
_entity.id
_entity.type
_entity.pdbx_description
1 polymer ?
#
loop_
_entity_poly.entity_id
_entity_poly.type
_entity_poly.pdbx_seq_one_letter_code
_entity_poly.pdbx_strand_id
1 'polypeptide(L)'
;MKYYIASSLVNYEQVRDLSRLLRNAGWEHTFDWTLYCPVKENDAETLMSVGKKEYEGIRQSDVVIILTPQGRGTHIELGMAIVLNKIIYLCHHDDTYFKCDKNTSTFYWLPQVNQFIGNTQEIAEEVLKLQ
;
A
#
# COMPACT_ATOMS: atom_id res chain seq x y z
N MET A 1 1.04 -8.92 13.09
CA MET A 1 0.30 -7.88 12.35
C MET A 1 0.01 -8.39 10.95
N LYS A 2 -1.20 -8.17 10.44
CA LYS A 2 -1.58 -8.43 9.05
C LYS A 2 -1.46 -7.15 8.25
N TYR A 3 -0.83 -7.20 7.09
CA TYR A 3 -0.61 -6.00 6.28
C TYR A 3 -1.04 -6.18 4.82
N TYR A 4 -1.29 -5.05 4.18
CA TYR A 4 -1.49 -4.91 2.74
C TYR A 4 -0.60 -3.79 2.21
N ILE A 5 0.05 -4.00 1.07
CA ILE A 5 0.88 -2.97 0.41
C ILE A 5 0.19 -2.54 -0.89
N ALA A 6 -0.31 -1.32 -0.92
CA ALA A 6 -0.92 -0.73 -2.11
C ALA A 6 0.12 0.10 -2.88
N SER A 7 0.25 -0.09 -4.18
CA SER A 7 1.14 0.74 -5.01
C SER A 7 0.81 0.61 -6.50
N SER A 8 1.54 1.36 -7.32
CA SER A 8 1.54 1.17 -8.77
C SER A 8 2.48 0.03 -9.19
N LEU A 9 2.27 -0.48 -10.41
CA LEU A 9 3.11 -1.53 -11.01
C LEU A 9 4.60 -1.15 -11.10
N VAL A 10 4.93 0.15 -11.18
CA VAL A 10 6.34 0.57 -11.27
C VAL A 10 7.11 0.30 -9.97
N ASN A 11 6.42 0.11 -8.84
CA ASN A 11 7.03 -0.15 -7.54
C ASN A 11 7.03 -1.64 -7.16
N TYR A 12 6.77 -2.56 -8.10
CA TYR A 12 6.61 -3.99 -7.75
C TYR A 12 7.82 -4.59 -7.01
N GLU A 13 9.05 -4.16 -7.34
CA GLU A 13 10.27 -4.60 -6.64
C GLU A 13 10.29 -4.08 -5.20
N GLN A 14 10.00 -2.79 -5.02
CA GLN A 14 9.93 -2.18 -3.70
C GLN A 14 8.90 -2.86 -2.79
N VAL A 15 7.73 -3.21 -3.35
CA VAL A 15 6.67 -3.94 -2.64
C VAL A 15 7.18 -5.31 -2.18
N ARG A 16 7.87 -6.05 -3.05
CA ARG A 16 8.44 -7.36 -2.72
C ARG A 16 9.51 -7.27 -1.65
N ASP A 17 10.38 -6.27 -1.73
CA ASP A 17 11.43 -6.03 -0.75
C ASP A 17 10.86 -5.65 0.62
N LEU A 18 9.91 -4.71 0.66
CA LEU A 18 9.23 -4.36 1.89
C LEU A 18 8.49 -5.56 2.48
N SER A 19 7.75 -6.30 1.65
CA SER A 19 7.04 -7.50 2.10
C SER A 19 7.99 -8.56 2.67
N ARG A 20 9.18 -8.74 2.08
CA ARG A 20 10.21 -9.63 2.62
C ARG A 20 10.68 -9.19 4.01
N LEU A 21 10.95 -7.91 4.21
CA LEU A 21 11.35 -7.36 5.52
C LEU A 21 10.26 -7.59 6.58
N LEU A 22 9.00 -7.27 6.26
CA LEU A 22 7.88 -7.44 7.18
C LEU A 22 7.60 -8.93 7.48
N ARG A 23 7.66 -9.82 6.49
CA ARG A 23 7.51 -11.27 6.71
C ARG A 23 8.62 -11.83 7.60
N ASN A 24 9.86 -11.38 7.42
CA ASN A 24 10.98 -11.80 8.27
C ASN A 24 10.79 -11.36 9.73
N ALA A 25 10.03 -10.30 9.99
CA ALA A 25 9.63 -9.86 11.32
C ALA A 25 8.36 -10.57 11.85
N GLY A 26 7.86 -11.60 11.15
CA GLY A 26 6.70 -12.40 11.56
C GLY A 26 5.34 -11.81 11.19
N TRP A 27 5.29 -10.80 10.30
CA TRP A 27 4.02 -10.24 9.84
C TRP A 27 3.45 -11.03 8.64
N GLU A 28 2.13 -10.99 8.49
CA GLU A 28 1.40 -11.73 7.44
C GLU A 28 0.97 -10.79 6.31
N HIS A 29 1.37 -11.12 5.07
CA HIS A 29 0.91 -10.40 3.88
C HIS A 29 -0.46 -10.93 3.46
N THR A 30 -1.51 -10.12 3.61
CA THR A 30 -2.90 -10.54 3.37
C THR A 30 -3.21 -10.86 1.91
N PHE A 31 -2.61 -10.12 0.98
CA PHE A 31 -2.67 -10.43 -0.45
C PHE A 31 -1.47 -9.81 -1.18
N ASP A 32 -0.67 -10.65 -1.84
CA ASP A 32 0.48 -10.22 -2.65
C ASP A 32 0.08 -10.11 -4.13
N TRP A 33 -0.36 -8.92 -4.55
CA TRP A 33 -0.75 -8.65 -5.93
C TRP A 33 0.44 -8.75 -6.90
N THR A 34 1.69 -8.64 -6.42
CA THR A 34 2.89 -8.67 -7.27
C THR A 34 3.14 -10.05 -7.89
N LEU A 35 2.50 -11.10 -7.37
CA LEU A 35 2.56 -12.46 -7.91
C LEU A 35 1.76 -12.62 -9.21
N TYR A 36 0.84 -11.68 -9.49
CA TYR A 36 -0.09 -11.75 -10.60
C TYR A 36 0.14 -10.63 -11.63
N CYS A 37 1.23 -9.87 -11.49
CA CYS A 37 1.55 -8.73 -12.34
C CYS A 37 2.64 -9.02 -13.39
N PRO A 38 2.52 -8.44 -14.60
CA PRO A 38 1.34 -7.73 -15.10
C PRO A 38 0.18 -8.71 -15.31
N VAL A 39 -1.05 -8.24 -15.09
CA VAL A 39 -2.25 -9.02 -15.41
C VAL A 39 -2.21 -9.31 -16.92
N LYS A 40 -2.24 -10.59 -17.29
CA LYS A 40 -2.08 -11.03 -18.68
C LYS A 40 -3.30 -10.73 -19.54
N GLU A 41 -4.48 -10.73 -18.94
CA GLU A 41 -5.78 -10.60 -19.60
C GLU A 41 -6.60 -9.50 -18.91
N ASN A 42 -7.10 -8.54 -19.70
CA ASN A 42 -7.88 -7.41 -19.20
C ASN A 42 -9.39 -7.59 -19.42
N ASP A 43 -9.88 -8.83 -19.38
CA ASP A 43 -11.31 -9.10 -19.43
C ASP A 43 -11.98 -8.82 -18.07
N ALA A 44 -13.30 -8.68 -18.09
CA ALA A 44 -14.07 -8.29 -16.91
C ALA A 44 -14.01 -9.33 -15.78
N GLU A 45 -13.89 -10.63 -16.08
CA GLU A 45 -13.84 -11.69 -15.07
C GLU A 45 -12.50 -11.69 -14.35
N THR A 46 -11.40 -11.53 -15.10
CA THR A 46 -10.05 -11.41 -14.52
C THR A 46 -9.96 -10.17 -13.64
N LEU A 47 -10.42 -9.01 -14.11
CA LEU A 47 -10.42 -7.78 -13.33
C LEU A 47 -11.30 -7.89 -12.07
N MET A 48 -12.47 -8.51 -12.17
CA MET A 48 -13.33 -8.78 -11.00
C MET A 48 -12.65 -9.70 -10.00
N SER A 49 -11.96 -10.75 -10.46
CA SER A 49 -11.25 -11.70 -9.61
C SER A 49 -10.11 -11.04 -8.84
N VAL A 50 -9.29 -10.23 -9.53
CA VAL A 50 -8.22 -9.45 -8.91
C VAL A 50 -8.79 -8.45 -7.90
N GLY A 51 -9.79 -7.66 -8.30
CA GLY A 51 -10.42 -6.68 -7.42
C GLY A 51 -11.03 -7.28 -6.16
N LYS A 52 -11.61 -8.50 -6.24
CA LYS A 52 -12.10 -9.23 -5.05
C LYS A 52 -10.97 -9.60 -4.09
N LYS A 53 -9.81 -10.00 -4.61
CA LYS A 53 -8.64 -10.35 -3.79
C LYS A 53 -8.00 -9.13 -3.15
N GLU A 54 -7.87 -8.02 -3.88
CA GLU A 54 -7.36 -6.75 -3.35
C GLU A 54 -8.29 -6.21 -2.25
N TYR A 55 -9.59 -6.18 -2.51
CA TYR A 55 -10.61 -5.81 -1.53
C TYR A 55 -10.50 -6.65 -0.25
N GLU A 56 -10.42 -7.97 -0.39
CA GLU A 56 -10.35 -8.87 0.76
C GLU A 56 -9.02 -8.73 1.51
N GLY A 57 -7.91 -8.55 0.81
CA GLY A 57 -6.60 -8.29 1.41
C GLY A 57 -6.61 -7.05 2.31
N ILE A 58 -7.13 -5.94 1.78
CA ILE A 58 -7.29 -4.71 2.56
C ILE A 58 -8.23 -4.92 3.74
N ARG A 59 -9.38 -5.59 3.53
CA ARG A 59 -10.36 -5.85 4.59
C ARG A 59 -9.76 -6.66 5.74
N GLN A 60 -8.94 -7.67 5.44
CA GLN A 60 -8.29 -8.55 6.42
C GLN A 60 -7.04 -7.95 7.07
N SER A 61 -6.46 -6.89 6.50
CA SER A 61 -5.26 -6.25 7.04
C SER A 61 -5.57 -5.43 8.29
N ASP A 62 -4.58 -5.31 9.18
CA ASP A 62 -4.58 -4.36 10.29
C ASP A 62 -3.97 -3.01 9.85
N VAL A 63 -2.93 -3.09 9.00
CA VAL A 63 -2.19 -1.95 8.46
C VAL A 63 -2.14 -1.97 6.93
N VAL A 64 -2.36 -0.81 6.32
CA VAL A 64 -2.26 -0.57 4.88
C VAL A 64 -1.12 0.39 4.61
N ILE A 65 -0.14 -0.06 3.84
CA ILE A 65 1.05 0.71 3.48
C ILE A 65 0.91 1.11 2.01
N ILE A 66 0.87 2.41 1.75
CA ILE A 66 0.78 2.99 0.42
C ILE A 66 2.19 3.41 -0.03
N LEU A 67 2.71 2.84 -1.10
CA LEU A 67 3.96 3.29 -1.72
C LEU A 67 3.65 4.15 -2.94
N THR A 68 4.24 5.34 -3.00
CA THR A 68 4.11 6.29 -4.12
C THR A 68 5.35 6.23 -5.03
N PRO A 69 5.23 6.42 -6.37
CA PRO A 69 4.04 6.83 -7.11
C PRO A 69 2.94 5.77 -7.15
N GLN A 70 1.70 6.24 -7.08
CA GLN A 70 0.49 5.46 -6.91
C GLN A 70 -0.29 5.32 -8.22
N GLY A 71 -1.01 4.22 -8.38
CA GLY A 71 -1.91 4.02 -9.51
C GLY A 71 -3.34 4.47 -9.19
N ARG A 72 -4.23 4.43 -10.18
CA ARG A 72 -5.67 4.71 -9.98
C ARG A 72 -6.30 3.80 -8.91
N GLY A 73 -5.94 2.51 -8.93
CA GLY A 73 -6.42 1.53 -7.93
C GLY A 73 -6.00 1.91 -6.52
N THR A 74 -4.74 2.34 -6.35
CA THR A 74 -4.17 2.75 -5.05
C THR A 74 -4.96 3.84 -4.33
N HIS A 75 -5.60 4.77 -5.05
CA HIS A 75 -6.47 5.77 -4.42
C HIS A 75 -7.78 5.16 -3.88
N ILE A 76 -8.34 4.17 -4.56
CA ILE A 76 -9.50 3.41 -4.06
C ILE A 76 -9.10 2.61 -2.82
N GLU A 77 -7.92 1.99 -2.85
CA GLU A 77 -7.36 1.22 -1.73
C GLU A 77 -7.13 2.09 -0.50
N LEU A 78 -6.58 3.30 -0.67
CA LEU A 78 -6.47 4.29 0.41
C LEU A 78 -7.85 4.68 0.96
N GLY A 79 -8.83 4.95 0.08
CA GLY A 79 -10.19 5.26 0.49
C GLY A 79 -10.83 4.14 1.33
N MET A 80 -10.64 2.88 0.91
CA MET A 80 -11.10 1.72 1.67
C MET A 80 -10.40 1.60 3.02
N ALA A 81 -9.09 1.80 3.07
CA ALA A 81 -8.32 1.77 4.32
C ALA A 81 -8.82 2.83 5.32
N ILE A 82 -9.16 4.03 4.84
CA ILE A 82 -9.73 5.11 5.66
C ILE A 82 -11.09 4.69 6.25
N VAL A 83 -12.01 4.22 5.41
CA VAL A 83 -13.38 3.87 5.85
C VAL A 83 -13.37 2.66 6.79
N LEU A 84 -12.45 1.72 6.59
CA LEU A 84 -12.28 0.54 7.44
C LEU A 84 -11.44 0.79 8.69
N ASN A 85 -11.06 2.05 8.97
CA ASN A 85 -10.26 2.47 10.13
C ASN A 85 -8.96 1.65 10.29
N LYS A 86 -8.26 1.41 9.18
CA LYS A 86 -6.94 0.76 9.20
C LYS A 86 -5.87 1.70 9.74
N ILE A 87 -4.75 1.15 10.20
CA ILE A 87 -3.52 1.94 10.37
C ILE A 87 -2.98 2.22 8.97
N ILE A 88 -2.74 3.49 8.63
CA ILE A 88 -2.35 3.88 7.27
C ILE A 88 -0.97 4.53 7.30
N TYR A 89 -0.06 4.02 6.47
CA TYR A 89 1.20 4.67 6.15
C TYR A 89 1.22 5.05 4.68
N LEU A 90 1.43 6.32 4.39
CA LEU A 90 1.68 6.82 3.04
C LEU A 90 3.16 7.16 2.94
N CYS A 91 3.88 6.39 2.13
CA CYS A 91 5.33 6.46 2.08
C CYS A 91 5.84 6.94 0.72
N HIS A 92 6.94 7.70 0.77
CA HIS A 92 7.74 8.06 -0.39
C HIS A 92 9.21 8.22 0.01
N HIS A 93 10.12 8.27 -0.97
CA HIS A 93 11.55 8.46 -0.72
C HIS A 93 11.94 9.92 -0.44
N ASP A 94 11.09 10.87 -0.86
CA ASP A 94 11.25 12.30 -0.62
C ASP A 94 9.90 12.97 -0.31
N ASP A 95 9.87 14.31 -0.28
CA ASP A 95 8.67 15.09 0.05
C ASP A 95 7.75 15.41 -1.15
N THR A 96 7.95 14.79 -2.32
CA THR A 96 7.22 15.08 -3.57
C THR A 96 5.70 15.05 -3.41
N TYR A 97 5.16 14.11 -2.60
CA TYR A 97 3.71 13.96 -2.38
C TYR A 97 3.21 14.64 -1.10
N PHE A 98 4.11 15.21 -0.30
CA PHE A 98 3.85 15.80 1.02
C PHE A 98 4.02 17.32 1.03
N LYS A 99 3.77 17.94 -0.14
CA LYS A 99 3.71 19.38 -0.35
C LYS A 99 2.33 19.75 -0.87
N CYS A 100 1.83 20.94 -0.51
CA CYS A 100 0.55 21.45 -0.99
C CYS A 100 0.64 21.93 -2.45
N ASP A 101 0.90 21.01 -3.37
CA ASP A 101 0.96 21.24 -4.81
C ASP A 101 0.13 20.21 -5.60
N LYS A 102 0.32 20.14 -6.92
CA LYS A 102 -0.44 19.26 -7.82
C LYS A 102 -0.17 17.76 -7.64
N ASN A 103 0.89 17.37 -6.94
CA ASN A 103 1.26 15.97 -6.74
C ASN A 103 0.53 15.37 -5.53
N THR A 104 0.04 16.21 -4.61
CA THR A 104 -0.66 15.74 -3.41
C THR A 104 -2.14 15.48 -3.65
N SER A 105 -2.75 14.70 -2.77
CA SER A 105 -4.20 14.53 -2.66
C SER A 105 -4.68 15.12 -1.35
N THR A 106 -5.87 15.73 -1.33
CA THR A 106 -6.50 16.23 -0.10
C THR A 106 -6.61 15.14 0.97
N PHE A 107 -6.81 13.88 0.57
CA PHE A 107 -6.89 12.74 1.48
C PHE A 107 -5.57 12.37 2.16
N TYR A 108 -4.41 12.83 1.65
CA TYR A 108 -3.10 12.58 2.28
C TYR A 108 -2.91 13.39 3.56
N TRP A 109 -3.71 14.44 3.75
CA TRP A 109 -3.63 15.35 4.88
C TRP A 109 -4.64 15.03 6.00
N LEU A 110 -5.37 13.92 5.87
CA LEU A 110 -6.24 13.44 6.93
C LEU A 110 -5.40 12.99 8.14
N PRO A 111 -5.83 13.28 9.39
CA PRO A 111 -5.03 13.02 10.58
C PRO A 111 -4.71 11.54 10.82
N GLN A 112 -5.50 10.63 10.26
CA GLN A 112 -5.28 9.19 10.32
C GLN A 112 -4.29 8.64 9.28
N VAL A 113 -3.83 9.47 8.34
CA VAL A 113 -2.86 9.08 7.31
C VAL A 113 -1.46 9.49 7.77
N ASN A 114 -0.64 8.52 8.17
CA ASN A 114 0.73 8.78 8.58
C ASN A 114 1.61 8.94 7.35
N GLN A 115 2.12 10.16 7.11
CA GLN A 115 3.08 10.43 6.04
C GLN A 115 4.48 10.05 6.51
N PHE A 116 5.22 9.31 5.68
CA PHE A 116 6.59 8.91 5.99
C PHE A 116 7.53 9.08 4.80
N ILE A 117 8.67 9.73 5.03
CA ILE A 117 9.73 9.91 4.05
C ILE A 117 10.89 8.98 4.39
N GLY A 118 11.22 8.07 3.48
CA GLY A 118 12.35 7.17 3.64
C GLY A 118 12.44 6.11 2.56
N ASN A 119 13.56 5.41 2.53
CA ASN A 119 13.77 4.25 1.68
C ASN A 119 13.03 3.01 2.24
N THR A 120 13.06 1.90 1.50
CA THR A 120 12.36 0.65 1.87
C THR A 120 12.73 0.12 3.26
N GLN A 121 14.01 0.23 3.65
CA GLN A 121 14.48 -0.22 4.96
C GLN A 121 13.93 0.68 6.07
N GLU A 122 14.01 2.00 5.89
CA GLU A 122 13.48 2.98 6.85
C GLU A 122 11.95 2.86 7.00
N ILE A 123 11.23 2.63 5.90
CA ILE A 123 9.78 2.36 5.92
C ILE A 123 9.48 1.11 6.75
N ALA A 124 10.23 0.02 6.55
CA ALA A 124 10.04 -1.19 7.32
C ALA A 124 10.30 -0.95 8.82
N GLU A 125 11.39 -0.27 9.15
CA GLU A 125 11.75 0.06 10.54
C GLU A 125 10.69 0.92 11.22
N GLU A 126 10.12 1.91 10.52
CA GLU A 126 9.04 2.72 11.05
C GLU A 126 7.78 1.90 11.30
N VAL A 127 7.32 1.15 10.31
CA VAL A 127 6.07 0.39 10.39
C VAL A 127 6.18 -0.72 11.45
N LEU A 128 7.34 -1.34 11.63
CA LEU A 128 7.56 -2.38 12.63
C LEU A 128 7.49 -1.89 14.08
N LYS A 129 7.51 -0.57 14.33
CA LYS A 129 7.27 0.01 15.67
C LYS A 129 5.85 -0.22 16.19
N LEU A 130 4.93 -0.66 15.33
CA LEU A 130 3.55 -1.03 15.70
C LEU A 130 3.44 -2.36 16.48
N GLN A 131 4.54 -3.09 16.67
CA GLN A 131 4.58 -4.36 17.39
C GLN A 131 4.46 -4.21 18.91
#